data_AF-A0A820AV06-F1
#
_entry.id   AF-A0A820AV06-F1
#
_cell.length_a   1.000
_cell.length_b   1.000
_cell.length_c   1.000
_cell.angle_alpha   90.00
_cell.angle_beta   90.00
_cell.angle_gamma   90.00
#
_symmetry.space_group_name_H-M   'P 1'
#
loop_
_entity.id
_entity.type
_entity.pdbx_description
1 polymer ?
#
loop_
_entity_poly.entity_id
_entity_poly.type
_entity_poly.pdbx_seq_one_letter_code
_entity_poly.pdbx_strand_id
1 'polypeptide(L)'
;MDIQAIELYHEMLSELINEATHICVLNACSHSRLVDEARSIFKNIQNKTEKVHGTMINYLSHASFFFEEQQELINEYERYHSPVSFVYCEYLLIN
;
A
#
# COMPACT_ATOMS: atom_id res chain seq x y z
N MET A 1 7.21 12.90 -12.15
CA MET A 1 5.74 12.98 -12.13
C MET A 1 5.22 12.42 -10.81
N ASP A 2 5.75 11.29 -10.36
CA ASP A 2 5.33 10.63 -9.11
C ASP A 2 5.56 11.47 -7.84
N ILE A 3 6.68 12.20 -7.72
CA ILE A 3 6.94 13.09 -6.56
C ILE A 3 5.87 14.18 -6.42
N GLN A 4 5.41 14.77 -7.54
CA GLN A 4 4.36 15.80 -7.51
C GLN A 4 3.03 15.22 -7.03
N ALA A 5 2.73 13.95 -7.34
CA ALA A 5 1.52 13.30 -6.83
C ALA A 5 1.57 13.13 -5.30
N ILE A 6 2.76 12.88 -4.75
CA ILE A 6 2.98 12.78 -3.30
C ILE A 6 2.84 14.16 -2.63
N GLU A 7 3.45 15.20 -3.21
CA GLU A 7 3.31 16.58 -2.71
C GLU A 7 1.83 17.02 -2.71
N LEU A 8 1.13 16.81 -3.82
CA LEU A 8 -0.30 17.14 -3.93
C LEU A 8 -1.13 16.36 -2.92
N TYR A 9 -0.83 15.08 -2.70
CA TYR A 9 -1.52 14.27 -1.70
C TYR A 9 -1.43 14.88 -0.29
N HIS A 10 -0.27 15.42 0.10
CA HIS A 10 -0.08 16.08 1.39
C HIS A 10 -0.82 17.42 1.52
N GLU A 11 -1.11 18.07 0.39
CA GLU A 11 -1.89 19.31 0.34
C GLU A 11 -3.42 19.05 0.30
N MET A 12 -3.86 17.83 0.01
CA MET A 12 -5.28 17.50 -0.08
C MET A 12 -5.98 17.60 1.29
N LEU A 13 -7.19 18.14 1.28
CA LEU A 13 -8.08 18.08 2.43
C LEU A 13 -8.44 16.63 2.72
N SER A 14 -8.27 16.19 3.97
CA SER A 14 -8.48 14.80 4.38
C SER A 14 -9.88 14.26 4.04
N GLU A 15 -10.90 15.12 4.04
CA GLU A 15 -12.28 14.76 3.70
C GLU A 15 -12.48 14.44 2.21
N LEU A 16 -11.56 14.87 1.34
CA LEU A 16 -11.60 14.65 -0.10
C LEU A 16 -10.76 13.45 -0.54
N ILE A 17 -9.98 12.87 0.39
CA ILE A 17 -9.14 11.71 0.11
C ILE A 17 -10.00 10.45 0.18
N ASN A 18 -9.94 9.64 -0.87
CA ASN A 18 -10.63 8.36 -0.95
C ASN A 18 -9.65 7.20 -1.20
N GLU A 19 -10.18 5.97 -1.25
CA GLU A 19 -9.41 4.75 -1.50
C GLU A 19 -8.53 4.86 -2.76
N ALA A 20 -9.08 5.38 -3.86
CA ALA A 20 -8.34 5.51 -5.11
C ALA A 20 -7.16 6.48 -4.98
N THR A 21 -7.36 7.60 -4.29
CA THR A 21 -6.28 8.55 -3.99
C THR A 21 -5.14 7.89 -3.21
N HIS A 22 -5.47 7.09 -2.18
CA HIS A 22 -4.48 6.35 -1.41
C HIS A 22 -3.69 5.35 -2.27
N ILE A 23 -4.38 4.58 -3.12
CA ILE A 23 -3.72 3.63 -4.03
C ILE A 23 -2.79 4.37 -5.01
N CYS A 24 -3.26 5.48 -5.57
CA CYS A 24 -2.46 6.30 -6.48
C CYS A 24 -1.18 6.81 -5.82
N VAL A 25 -1.26 7.37 -4.60
CA VAL A 25 -0.06 7.89 -3.92
C VAL A 25 0.89 6.78 -3.51
N LEU A 26 0.39 5.61 -3.07
CA LEU A 26 1.24 4.45 -2.76
C LEU A 26 1.98 3.94 -4.01
N ASN A 27 1.31 3.92 -5.16
CA ASN A 27 1.96 3.60 -6.44
C ASN A 27 3.01 4.64 -6.85
N ALA A 28 2.74 5.93 -6.61
CA ALA A 28 3.71 6.99 -6.86
C ALA A 28 4.97 6.83 -5.96
N CYS A 29 4.79 6.48 -4.69
CA CYS A 29 5.90 6.12 -3.80
C CYS A 29 6.67 4.91 -4.34
N SER A 30 5.97 3.90 -4.86
CA SER A 30 6.58 2.70 -5.46
C SER A 30 7.49 3.03 -6.65
N HIS A 31 6.99 3.78 -7.63
CA HIS A 31 7.78 4.22 -8.78
C HIS A 31 9.00 5.05 -8.38
N SER A 32 8.86 5.84 -7.31
CA SER A 32 9.93 6.70 -6.77
C SER A 32 10.86 5.98 -5.79
N ARG A 33 10.58 4.71 -5.45
CA ARG A 33 11.28 3.92 -4.42
C ARG A 33 11.33 4.60 -3.04
N LEU A 34 10.28 5.33 -2.68
CA LEU A 34 10.17 6.05 -1.41
C LEU A 34 9.48 5.19 -0.34
N VAL A 35 10.23 4.23 0.22
CA VAL A 35 9.67 3.22 1.14
C VAL A 35 9.11 3.86 2.41
N ASP A 36 9.87 4.75 3.03
CA ASP A 36 9.49 5.38 4.30
C ASP A 36 8.26 6.27 4.15
N GLU A 37 8.12 6.92 2.99
CA GLU A 37 6.95 7.72 2.66
C GLU A 37 5.71 6.84 2.49
N ALA A 38 5.83 5.74 1.72
CA ALA A 38 4.74 4.79 1.55
C ALA A 38 4.26 4.23 2.90
N ARG A 39 5.19 3.89 3.80
CA ARG A 39 4.88 3.42 5.16
C ARG A 39 4.13 4.47 5.97
N SER A 40 4.64 5.71 5.97
CA SER A 40 4.02 6.83 6.69
C SER A 40 2.58 7.05 6.22
N ILE A 41 2.40 7.13 4.90
CA ILE A 41 1.07 7.29 4.29
C ILE A 41 0.18 6.11 4.66
N PHE A 42 0.62 4.88 4.42
CA PHE A 42 -0.15 3.66 4.70
C PHE A 42 -0.61 3.63 6.16
N LYS A 43 0.29 3.90 7.11
CA LYS A 43 -0.03 3.91 8.55
C LYS A 43 -1.15 4.89 8.90
N ASN A 44 -1.19 6.06 8.25
CA ASN A 44 -2.18 7.10 8.52
C ASN A 44 -3.58 6.82 7.93
N ILE A 45 -3.71 5.85 7.02
CA ILE A 45 -5.01 5.43 6.47
C ILE A 45 -5.80 4.71 7.56
N GLN A 46 -6.95 5.26 7.98
CA GLN A 46 -7.77 4.68 9.06
C GLN A 46 -8.49 3.39 8.62
N ASN A 47 -9.17 3.44 7.47
CA ASN A 47 -9.98 2.32 6.95
C ASN A 47 -9.27 1.67 5.76
N LYS A 48 -8.21 0.92 6.03
CA LYS A 48 -7.45 0.21 5.00
C LYS A 48 -8.28 -0.95 4.45
N THR A 49 -8.60 -0.88 3.16
CA THR A 49 -9.31 -1.94 2.45
C THR A 49 -8.34 -3.02 1.97
N GLU A 50 -8.89 -4.10 1.40
CA GLU A 50 -8.11 -5.14 0.72
C GLU A 50 -7.18 -4.56 -0.36
N LYS A 51 -7.68 -3.62 -1.17
CA LYS A 51 -6.90 -3.04 -2.27
C LYS A 51 -5.73 -2.20 -1.78
N VAL A 52 -5.92 -1.46 -0.69
CA VAL A 52 -4.87 -0.65 -0.07
C VAL A 52 -3.78 -1.57 0.50
N HIS A 53 -4.16 -2.64 1.22
CA HIS A 53 -3.20 -3.66 1.69
C HIS A 53 -2.47 -4.33 0.52
N GLY A 54 -3.22 -4.72 -0.51
CA GLY A 54 -2.68 -5.37 -1.70
C GLY A 54 -1.63 -4.53 -2.40
N THR A 55 -1.91 -3.23 -2.53
CA THR A 55 -0.98 -2.26 -3.12
C THR A 55 0.31 -2.13 -2.30
N MET A 56 0.21 -2.03 -0.97
CA MET A 56 1.37 -1.93 -0.08
C MET A 56 2.21 -3.22 -0.09
N ILE A 57 1.57 -4.39 -0.02
CA ILE A 57 2.23 -5.69 -0.10
C ILE A 57 2.94 -5.88 -1.44
N ASN A 58 2.28 -5.54 -2.55
CA ASN A 58 2.88 -5.59 -3.89
C ASN A 58 4.07 -4.63 -4.01
N TYR A 59 3.99 -3.46 -3.38
CA TYR A 59 5.13 -2.56 -3.36
C TYR A 59 6.33 -3.17 -2.61
N LEU A 60 6.10 -3.69 -1.40
CA LEU A 60 7.16 -4.28 -0.59
C LEU A 60 7.78 -5.53 -1.23
N SER A 61 7.03 -6.31 -2.00
CA SER A 61 7.58 -7.50 -2.69
C SER A 61 8.66 -7.14 -3.72
N HIS A 62 8.53 -5.98 -4.37
CA HIS A 62 9.53 -5.49 -5.34
C HIS A 62 10.66 -4.68 -4.69
N ALA A 63 10.45 -4.15 -3.49
CA ALA A 63 11.50 -3.55 -2.69
C ALA A 63 12.27 -4.68 -1.97
N SER A 64 13.32 -5.20 -2.60
CA SER A 64 14.16 -6.24 -1.99
C SER A 64 14.49 -5.87 -0.54
N PHE A 65 14.36 -6.82 0.40
CA PHE A 65 14.61 -6.70 1.87
C PHE A 65 13.41 -6.50 2.84
N PHE A 66 12.13 -6.66 2.44
CA PHE A 66 10.97 -6.45 3.35
C PHE A 66 10.02 -7.65 3.56
N PHE A 67 10.53 -8.89 3.58
CA PHE A 67 9.70 -10.08 3.76
C PHE A 67 8.96 -10.13 5.11
N GLU A 68 9.62 -9.73 6.20
CA GLU A 68 9.00 -9.71 7.53
C GLU A 68 7.82 -8.73 7.58
N GLU A 69 8.02 -7.51 7.09
CA GLU A 69 6.97 -6.50 7.02
C GLU A 69 5.81 -6.93 6.11
N GLN A 70 6.10 -7.58 4.97
CA GLN A 70 5.07 -8.16 4.11
C GLN A 70 4.21 -9.18 4.89
N GLN A 71 4.85 -10.06 5.67
CA GLN A 71 4.14 -11.06 6.47
C GLN A 71 3.34 -10.43 7.60
N GLU A 72 3.85 -9.37 8.23
CA GLU A 72 3.12 -8.61 9.24
C GLU A 72 1.85 -7.97 8.66
N LEU A 73 1.92 -7.37 7.47
CA LEU A 73 0.75 -6.78 6.80
C LEU A 73 -0.30 -7.83 6.41
N ILE A 74 0.14 -9.01 5.95
CA ILE A 74 -0.76 -10.13 5.68
C ILE A 74 -1.47 -10.56 6.98
N ASN A 75 -0.71 -10.73 8.06
CA ASN A 75 -1.26 -11.14 9.36
C ASN A 75 -2.20 -10.07 9.95
N GLU A 76 -1.88 -8.78 9.77
CA GLU A 76 -2.74 -7.66 10.17
C GLU A 76 -4.08 -7.74 9.44
N TYR A 77 -4.06 -7.93 8.13
CA TYR A 77 -5.28 -8.02 7.34
C TYR A 77 -6.13 -9.24 7.73
N GLU A 78 -5.52 -10.43 7.85
CA GLU A 78 -6.20 -11.69 8.20
C GLU A 78 -6.77 -11.69 9.63
N ARG A 79 -6.28 -10.81 10.52
CA ARG A 79 -6.86 -10.66 11.87
C ARG A 79 -8.29 -10.10 11.84
N TYR A 80 -8.58 -9.26 10.86
CA TYR A 80 -9.86 -8.53 10.78
C TYR A 80 -10.73 -9.00 9.60
N HIS A 81 -10.20 -9.86 8.72
CA HIS A 81 -10.86 -10.33 7.50
C HIS A 81 -10.61 -11.84 7.28
N SER A 82 -11.46 -12.51 6.50
CA SER A 82 -11.26 -13.94 6.15
C SER A 82 -9.90 -14.17 5.47
N PRO A 83 -9.21 -15.31 5.71
CA PRO A 83 -7.89 -15.58 5.14
C PRO A 83 -7.87 -15.39 3.62
N VAL A 84 -7.01 -14.49 3.17
CA VAL A 84 -6.86 -13.98 1.79
C VAL A 84 -5.83 -14.76 0.98
N SER A 85 -5.30 -15.85 1.54
CA SER A 85 -4.17 -16.60 0.99
C SER A 85 -4.34 -17.05 -0.47
N PHE A 86 -5.57 -17.14 -0.98
CA PHE A 86 -5.82 -17.50 -2.38
C PHE A 86 -5.66 -16.33 -3.37
N VAL A 87 -6.04 -15.09 -3.00
CA VAL A 87 -5.99 -13.91 -3.89
C VAL A 87 -4.56 -13.39 -4.08
N TYR A 88 -3.74 -13.46 -3.03
CA TYR A 88 -2.35 -12.98 -3.07
C TYR A 88 -1.40 -13.92 -3.80
N CYS A 89 -1.68 -15.23 -3.80
CA CYS A 89 -0.94 -16.20 -4.63
C CYS A 89 -1.12 -15.92 -6.13
N GLU A 90 -2.30 -15.48 -6.58
CA GLU A 90 -2.49 -15.08 -7.99
C GLU A 90 -1.74 -13.78 -8.33
N TYR A 91 -1.70 -12.80 -7.41
CA TYR A 91 -0.95 -11.56 -7.61
C TYR A 91 0.57 -11.76 -7.69
N LEU A 92 1.13 -12.69 -6.91
CA LEU A 92 2.54 -13.08 -6.98
C LEU A 92 2.90 -13.93 -8.22
N LEU A 93 1.90 -14.50 -8.90
CA LEU A 93 2.10 -15.30 -10.13
C LEU A 93 1.85 -14.52 -11.42
N ILE A 94 1.35 -13.27 -11.36
CA ILE A 94 1.00 -12.46 -12.55
C ILE A 94 1.99 -11.29 -12.78
N ASN A 95 3.02 -11.09 -11.95
CA ASN A 95 4.14 -10.17 -12.23
C ASN A 95 5.50 -10.86 -12.14
#